data_AF-A0AA49GJ23-F1
#
_entry.id   AF-A0AA49GJ23-F1
#
_cell.length_a   1.000
_cell.length_b   1.000
_cell.length_c   1.000
_cell.angle_alpha   90.00
_cell.angle_beta   90.00
_cell.angle_gamma   90.00
#
_symmetry.space_group_name_H-M   'P 1'
#
loop_
_entity.id
_entity.type
_entity.pdbx_description
1 polymer ?
#
loop_
_entity_poly.entity_id
_entity_poly.type
_entity_poly.pdbx_seq_one_letter_code
_entity_poly.pdbx_strand_id
1 'polypeptide(L)'
;MATKKKHTNDDEPTTFSYCDLPMVPPRVFGPEVDPNRASAIVVNDNKWVNGTVIHYYFFDQDTDGETVLLANGNQQFRTWVGAEKQKDVVRQAFGIWKDLGIGLEFEEVDDREDAEVRIGFMQGDGSWSYIGTYVLEIGAGQRTMNFGWDLTTGDGLDTALHEIGHTLGLPHEHQNPNAGIVWDEEAVYAALAAPPNNWSRDTTYYNIIRKLDPNTVDGSAWDPDSIMHYPFGPGLILKPDKYKKGISPKGGLSDLDIQWMKTFYPPLEEELEELELFMAKRLFIQPGDQVNYVIQPKATRYYDIRTFGTSDTILVLFEDEDGELRYRTADDDSAQEYNAHIRYKLVKGRKYVLRARLYYQNLTGQFAIMMW
;
A
#
# COMPACT_ATOMS: atom_id res chain seq x y z
N MET A 1 30.54 -41.65 -28.08
CA MET A 1 29.08 -41.71 -27.84
C MET A 1 28.60 -40.30 -27.57
N ALA A 2 27.94 -39.68 -28.55
CA ALA A 2 27.42 -38.33 -28.44
C ALA A 2 26.01 -38.39 -27.82
N THR A 3 25.88 -37.89 -26.60
CA THR A 3 24.59 -37.77 -25.92
C THR A 3 23.81 -36.61 -26.54
N LYS A 4 22.77 -36.93 -27.31
CA LYS A 4 21.78 -35.96 -27.81
C LYS A 4 21.18 -35.21 -26.61
N LYS A 5 21.36 -33.89 -26.57
CA LYS A 5 20.51 -33.01 -25.76
C LYS A 5 19.08 -33.20 -26.22
N LYS A 6 18.23 -33.64 -25.29
CA LYS A 6 16.77 -33.68 -25.45
C LYS A 6 16.32 -32.22 -25.58
N HIS A 7 15.72 -31.86 -26.72
CA HIS A 7 14.94 -30.63 -26.81
C HIS A 7 13.80 -30.74 -25.79
N THR A 8 13.79 -29.84 -24.81
CA THR A 8 12.60 -29.52 -24.04
C THR A 8 11.68 -28.73 -24.97
N ASN A 9 10.43 -29.16 -25.08
CA ASN A 9 9.40 -28.42 -25.81
C ASN A 9 9.19 -27.06 -25.13
N ASP A 10 9.36 -25.96 -25.87
CA ASP A 10 9.05 -24.59 -25.43
C ASP A 10 7.54 -24.24 -25.58
N ASP A 11 6.67 -25.25 -25.64
CA ASP A 11 5.24 -25.10 -25.99
C ASP A 11 4.27 -25.40 -24.82
N GLU A 12 4.74 -25.60 -23.59
CA GLU A 12 3.82 -25.60 -22.43
C GLU A 12 3.55 -24.15 -22.01
N PRO A 13 2.28 -23.70 -21.94
CA PRO A 13 1.96 -22.35 -21.51
C PRO A 13 2.44 -22.18 -20.06
N THR A 14 3.35 -21.24 -19.85
CA THR A 14 3.80 -20.86 -18.51
C THR A 14 2.58 -20.35 -17.73
N THR A 15 2.18 -21.10 -16.70
CA THR A 15 1.07 -20.70 -15.83
C THR A 15 1.59 -19.87 -14.67
N PHE A 16 1.12 -18.63 -14.54
CA PHE A 16 1.48 -17.73 -13.46
C PHE A 16 0.33 -17.62 -12.44
N SER A 17 0.69 -17.49 -11.17
CA SER A 17 -0.22 -17.04 -10.11
C SER A 17 -0.13 -15.51 -10.03
N TYR A 18 -1.28 -14.86 -9.93
CA TYR A 18 -1.37 -13.40 -9.81
C TYR A 18 -1.93 -13.01 -8.45
N CYS A 19 -1.58 -11.83 -7.96
CA CYS A 19 -2.15 -11.31 -6.72
C CYS A 19 -3.60 -10.83 -6.93
N ASP A 20 -4.44 -11.13 -5.94
CA ASP A 20 -5.89 -10.90 -5.98
C ASP A 20 -6.26 -9.73 -5.07
N LEU A 21 -5.94 -8.52 -5.53
CA LEU A 21 -6.08 -7.31 -4.72
C LEU A 21 -7.56 -7.12 -4.29
N PRO A 22 -7.86 -6.92 -2.99
CA PRO A 22 -9.22 -6.79 -2.53
C PRO A 22 -9.93 -5.60 -3.17
N MET A 23 -11.16 -5.81 -3.67
CA MET A 23 -11.95 -4.72 -4.24
C MET A 23 -12.43 -3.76 -3.16
N VAL A 24 -11.79 -2.60 -3.07
CA VAL A 24 -12.21 -1.49 -2.21
C VAL A 24 -13.12 -0.53 -2.98
N PRO A 25 -14.25 -0.09 -2.39
CA PRO A 25 -15.10 0.93 -3.01
C PRO A 25 -14.28 2.19 -3.34
N PRO A 26 -14.39 2.75 -4.55
CA PRO A 26 -13.68 3.97 -4.89
C PRO A 26 -14.21 5.13 -4.04
N ARG A 27 -13.31 6.03 -3.66
CA ARG A 27 -13.68 7.29 -3.05
C ARG A 27 -14.57 8.09 -4.00
N VAL A 28 -15.65 8.64 -3.48
CA VAL A 28 -16.61 9.44 -4.25
C VAL A 28 -16.48 10.90 -3.84
N PHE A 29 -16.24 11.77 -4.81
CA PHE A 29 -16.18 13.21 -4.62
C PHE A 29 -17.49 13.87 -5.06
N GLY A 30 -17.88 14.94 -4.37
CA GLY A 30 -18.99 15.78 -4.80
C GLY A 30 -18.70 16.48 -6.14
N PRO A 31 -19.74 16.87 -6.90
CA PRO A 31 -19.56 17.55 -8.20
C PRO A 31 -18.83 18.89 -8.13
N GLU A 32 -18.68 19.46 -6.94
CA GLU A 32 -17.97 20.71 -6.65
C GLU A 32 -16.44 20.56 -6.57
N VAL A 33 -15.91 19.33 -6.41
CA VAL A 33 -14.47 19.11 -6.26
C VAL A 33 -13.78 19.17 -7.63
N ASP A 34 -12.76 20.01 -7.76
CA ASP A 34 -11.96 20.11 -9.00
C ASP A 34 -11.33 18.74 -9.35
N PRO A 35 -11.36 18.28 -10.61
CA PRO A 35 -10.80 16.98 -10.99
C PRO A 35 -9.31 16.81 -10.68
N ASN A 36 -8.50 17.86 -10.79
CA ASN A 36 -7.07 17.77 -10.43
C ASN A 36 -6.88 17.65 -8.93
N ARG A 37 -7.74 18.35 -8.15
CA ARG A 37 -7.80 18.24 -6.69
C ARG A 37 -8.20 16.83 -6.25
N ALA A 38 -9.31 16.31 -6.78
CA ALA A 38 -9.80 14.95 -6.51
C ALA A 38 -8.71 13.91 -6.81
N SER A 39 -7.98 14.09 -7.91
CA SER A 39 -6.92 13.18 -8.27
C SER A 39 -5.74 13.21 -7.31
N ALA A 40 -5.24 14.40 -6.94
CA ALA A 40 -4.15 14.55 -5.99
C ALA A 40 -4.49 13.92 -4.63
N ILE A 41 -5.75 13.98 -4.22
CA ILE A 41 -6.25 13.29 -3.03
C ILE A 41 -6.14 11.77 -3.23
N VAL A 42 -6.71 11.21 -4.30
CA VAL A 42 -6.66 9.75 -4.56
C VAL A 42 -5.23 9.20 -4.64
N VAL A 43 -4.28 9.94 -5.24
CA VAL A 43 -2.86 9.55 -5.30
C VAL A 43 -2.27 9.34 -3.90
N ASN A 44 -2.61 10.24 -2.97
CA ASN A 44 -1.96 10.30 -1.67
C ASN A 44 -2.77 9.68 -0.53
N ASP A 45 -4.07 9.41 -0.75
CA ASP A 45 -5.02 8.94 0.26
C ASP A 45 -4.53 7.71 1.02
N ASN A 46 -3.97 6.77 0.26
CA ASN A 46 -3.48 5.51 0.80
C ASN A 46 -1.98 5.56 1.15
N LYS A 47 -1.31 6.70 1.06
CA LYS A 47 0.12 6.79 1.40
C LYS A 47 0.30 7.08 2.89
N TRP A 48 1.30 6.45 3.47
CA TRP A 48 1.68 6.72 4.87
C TRP A 48 2.30 8.12 4.97
N VAL A 49 2.24 8.73 6.17
CA VAL A 49 3.06 9.92 6.45
C VAL A 49 4.47 9.49 6.84
N ASN A 50 5.47 10.31 6.50
CA ASN A 50 6.86 9.97 6.78
C ASN A 50 7.12 9.91 8.28
N GLY A 51 7.97 8.97 8.67
CA GLY A 51 8.37 8.57 10.01
C GLY A 51 7.37 7.63 10.70
N THR A 52 6.38 7.10 9.99
CA THR A 52 5.45 6.12 10.54
C THR A 52 6.22 4.83 10.81
N VAL A 53 6.06 4.28 12.02
CA VAL A 53 6.42 2.90 12.31
C VAL A 53 5.20 2.05 11.97
N ILE A 54 5.32 1.19 10.97
CA ILE A 54 4.26 0.26 10.57
C ILE A 54 4.49 -1.03 11.32
N HIS A 55 3.62 -1.31 12.29
CA HIS A 55 3.69 -2.53 13.07
C HIS A 55 3.01 -3.67 12.31
N TYR A 56 3.67 -4.82 12.25
CA TYR A 56 3.11 -6.00 11.62
C TYR A 56 3.10 -7.21 12.55
N TYR A 57 2.10 -8.05 12.37
CA TYR A 57 1.89 -9.27 13.13
C TYR A 57 1.57 -10.44 12.21
N PHE A 58 2.13 -11.61 12.52
CA PHE A 58 1.76 -12.86 11.87
C PHE A 58 0.74 -13.61 12.72
N PHE A 59 -0.40 -13.98 12.14
CA PHE A 59 -1.36 -14.84 12.84
C PHE A 59 -0.68 -16.12 13.34
N ASP A 60 -0.89 -16.44 14.61
CA ASP A 60 -0.16 -17.49 15.33
C ASP A 60 -1.03 -18.38 16.22
N GLN A 61 -2.34 -18.13 16.29
CA GLN A 61 -3.27 -18.92 17.10
C GLN A 61 -3.94 -20.02 16.28
N ASP A 62 -4.23 -21.17 16.90
CA ASP A 62 -4.95 -22.28 16.25
C ASP A 62 -6.36 -21.89 15.77
N THR A 63 -6.94 -20.85 16.38
CA THR A 63 -8.24 -20.27 16.01
C THR A 63 -8.15 -19.31 14.83
N ASP A 64 -6.95 -18.92 14.41
CA ASP A 64 -6.75 -18.04 13.27
C ASP A 64 -6.93 -18.80 11.97
N GLY A 65 -8.08 -18.55 11.36
CA GLY A 65 -8.49 -19.22 10.15
C GLY A 65 -9.95 -18.96 9.86
N GLU A 66 -10.41 -19.53 8.76
CA GLU A 66 -11.81 -19.47 8.38
C GLU A 66 -12.29 -20.80 7.82
N THR A 67 -13.59 -21.03 7.92
CA THR A 67 -14.22 -22.23 7.36
C THR A 67 -14.68 -21.94 5.94
N VAL A 68 -14.02 -22.54 4.96
CA VAL A 68 -14.37 -22.41 3.55
C VAL A 68 -15.31 -23.53 3.11
N LEU A 69 -16.24 -23.20 2.21
CA LEU A 69 -17.09 -24.18 1.54
C LEU A 69 -16.39 -24.65 0.25
N LEU A 70 -16.06 -25.93 0.19
CA LEU A 70 -15.45 -26.54 -0.98
C LEU A 70 -16.51 -26.80 -2.06
N ALA A 71 -16.07 -26.93 -3.31
CA ALA A 71 -16.94 -27.19 -4.47
C ALA A 71 -17.78 -28.48 -4.34
N ASN A 72 -17.35 -29.44 -3.51
CA ASN A 72 -18.10 -30.66 -3.22
C ASN A 72 -19.15 -30.50 -2.10
N GLY A 73 -19.34 -29.29 -1.56
CA GLY A 73 -20.27 -28.98 -0.48
C GLY A 73 -19.72 -29.23 0.93
N ASN A 74 -18.49 -29.73 1.07
CA ASN A 74 -17.88 -29.92 2.38
C ASN A 74 -17.30 -28.61 2.92
N GLN A 75 -17.40 -28.42 4.23
CA GLN A 75 -16.73 -27.33 4.92
C GLN A 75 -15.34 -27.78 5.38
N GLN A 76 -14.36 -26.89 5.26
CA GLN A 76 -13.01 -27.13 5.72
C GLN A 76 -12.47 -25.88 6.42
N PHE A 77 -11.97 -26.03 7.64
CA PHE A 77 -11.21 -24.97 8.29
C PHE A 77 -9.86 -24.81 7.60
N ARG A 78 -9.51 -23.57 7.26
CA ARG A 78 -8.25 -23.17 6.64
C ARG A 78 -7.56 -22.21 7.59
N THR A 79 -6.40 -22.64 8.09
CA THR A 79 -5.59 -21.83 8.99
C THR A 79 -4.94 -20.67 8.24
N TRP A 80 -4.73 -19.57 8.94
CA TRP A 80 -3.94 -18.43 8.48
C TRP A 80 -2.50 -18.48 9.00
N VAL A 81 -2.18 -19.40 9.90
CA VAL A 81 -0.86 -19.50 10.53
C VAL A 81 0.17 -19.99 9.52
N GLY A 82 1.21 -19.20 9.33
CA GLY A 82 2.35 -19.54 8.47
C GLY A 82 3.41 -20.35 9.19
N ALA A 83 4.12 -21.20 8.43
CA ALA A 83 5.34 -21.82 8.91
C ALA A 83 6.45 -20.78 9.08
N GLU A 84 7.33 -20.96 10.08
CA GLU A 84 8.37 -19.99 10.42
C GLU A 84 9.26 -19.59 9.24
N LYS A 85 9.63 -20.56 8.38
CA LYS A 85 10.43 -20.28 7.19
C LYS A 85 9.77 -19.33 6.19
N GLN A 86 8.44 -19.32 6.13
CA GLN A 86 7.70 -18.37 5.28
C GLN A 86 7.65 -16.99 5.93
N LYS A 87 7.47 -16.93 7.27
CA LYS A 87 7.57 -15.68 8.03
C LYS A 87 8.94 -15.02 7.85
N ASP A 88 10.02 -15.81 7.84
CA ASP A 88 11.38 -15.33 7.59
C ASP A 88 11.55 -14.68 6.21
N VAL A 89 10.88 -15.19 5.17
CA VAL A 89 10.89 -14.55 3.83
C VAL A 89 10.20 -13.19 3.87
N VAL A 90 9.08 -13.08 4.60
CA VAL A 90 8.36 -11.80 4.76
C VAL A 90 9.19 -10.80 5.57
N ARG A 91 9.82 -11.24 6.66
CA ARG A 91 10.76 -10.40 7.43
C ARG A 91 11.93 -9.91 6.58
N GLN A 92 12.48 -10.80 5.74
CA GLN A 92 13.53 -10.42 4.78
C GLN A 92 13.03 -9.35 3.81
N ALA A 93 11.81 -9.48 3.29
CA ALA A 93 11.22 -8.50 2.38
C ALA A 93 10.99 -7.13 3.06
N PHE A 94 10.50 -7.09 4.31
CA PHE A 94 10.45 -5.86 5.11
C PHE A 94 11.84 -5.25 5.31
N GLY A 95 12.86 -6.08 5.57
CA GLY A 95 14.25 -5.66 5.66
C GLY A 95 14.75 -4.98 4.39
N ILE A 96 14.45 -5.53 3.21
CA ILE A 96 14.83 -4.93 1.92
C ILE A 96 14.18 -3.56 1.73
N TRP A 97 12.89 -3.41 2.07
CA TRP A 97 12.21 -2.11 2.01
C TRP A 97 12.81 -1.10 3.00
N LYS A 98 13.14 -1.53 4.22
CA LYS A 98 13.79 -0.71 5.25
C LYS A 98 15.19 -0.24 4.81
N ASP A 99 15.98 -1.13 4.21
CA ASP A 99 17.36 -0.85 3.79
C ASP A 99 17.46 0.19 2.66
N LEU A 100 16.33 0.56 2.04
CA LEU A 100 16.30 1.69 1.10
C LEU A 100 16.60 3.04 1.77
N GLY A 101 16.47 3.13 3.10
CA GLY A 101 16.60 4.37 3.87
C GLY A 101 15.44 5.33 3.62
N ILE A 102 14.25 4.81 3.35
CA ILE A 102 13.04 5.59 3.22
C ILE A 102 12.56 6.08 4.59
N GLY A 103 11.74 7.13 4.60
CA GLY A 103 11.15 7.67 5.82
C GLY A 103 10.02 6.81 6.38
N LEU A 104 10.13 5.48 6.40
CA LEU A 104 9.19 4.56 7.03
C LEU A 104 9.99 3.51 7.80
N GLU A 105 9.44 3.06 8.92
CA GLU A 105 10.00 1.99 9.73
C GLU A 105 9.01 0.83 9.82
N PHE A 106 9.54 -0.37 10.09
CA PHE A 106 8.75 -1.60 10.22
C PHE A 106 9.15 -2.33 11.49
N GLU A 107 8.15 -2.74 12.27
CA GLU A 107 8.35 -3.44 13.54
C GLU A 107 7.42 -4.63 13.64
N GLU A 108 7.96 -5.80 13.95
CA GLU A 108 7.14 -6.97 14.26
C GLU A 108 6.68 -6.88 15.71
N VAL A 109 5.39 -7.09 15.95
CA VAL A 109 4.79 -7.08 17.29
C VAL A 109 4.16 -8.43 17.60
N ASP A 110 4.05 -8.74 18.90
CA ASP A 110 3.55 -10.03 19.39
C ASP A 110 2.02 -10.04 19.61
N ASP A 111 1.34 -8.89 19.52
CA ASP A 111 -0.12 -8.77 19.64
C ASP A 111 -0.73 -8.17 18.37
N ARG A 112 -1.80 -8.80 17.87
CA ARG A 112 -2.54 -8.32 16.68
C ARG A 112 -3.23 -6.98 16.91
N GLU A 113 -3.56 -6.66 18.16
CA GLU A 113 -4.21 -5.39 18.53
C GLU A 113 -3.23 -4.21 18.43
N ASP A 114 -1.92 -4.50 18.46
CA ASP A 114 -0.84 -3.51 18.34
C ASP A 114 -0.31 -3.38 16.90
N ALA A 115 -0.90 -4.11 15.94
CA ALA A 115 -0.42 -4.19 14.56
C ALA A 115 -1.37 -3.52 13.56
N GLU A 116 -0.85 -2.59 12.75
CA GLU A 116 -1.57 -2.08 11.58
C GLU A 116 -1.69 -3.13 10.47
N VAL A 117 -0.64 -3.93 10.26
CA VAL A 117 -0.56 -4.96 9.20
C VAL A 117 -0.64 -6.35 9.82
N ARG A 118 -1.59 -7.17 9.38
CA ARG A 118 -1.85 -8.51 9.93
C ARG A 118 -1.80 -9.56 8.84
N ILE A 119 -0.83 -10.45 8.92
CA ILE A 119 -0.37 -11.27 7.80
C ILE A 119 -0.79 -12.74 8.01
N GLY A 120 -1.55 -13.27 7.07
CA GLY A 120 -1.93 -14.68 7.00
C GLY A 120 -1.23 -15.44 5.86
N PHE A 121 -1.31 -16.78 5.91
CA PHE A 121 -0.68 -17.68 4.93
C PHE A 121 -1.68 -18.73 4.40
N MET A 122 -2.93 -18.30 4.18
CA MET A 122 -4.00 -19.18 3.77
C MET A 122 -3.78 -19.72 2.35
N GLN A 123 -3.34 -20.97 2.25
CA GLN A 123 -2.98 -21.59 0.99
C GLN A 123 -4.20 -21.76 0.07
N GLY A 124 -4.06 -21.30 -1.18
CA GLY A 124 -5.10 -21.31 -2.21
C GLY A 124 -6.03 -20.10 -2.19
N ASP A 125 -5.82 -19.13 -1.30
CA ASP A 125 -6.61 -17.89 -1.18
C ASP A 125 -5.99 -16.70 -1.95
N GLY A 126 -5.08 -17.00 -2.89
CA GLY A 126 -4.25 -15.98 -3.55
C GLY A 126 -3.25 -15.30 -2.61
N SER A 127 -2.32 -14.55 -3.17
CA SER A 127 -1.53 -13.58 -2.39
C SER A 127 -2.12 -12.20 -2.64
N TRP A 128 -2.21 -11.39 -1.60
CA TRP A 128 -2.82 -10.07 -1.67
C TRP A 128 -2.46 -9.21 -0.46
N SER A 129 -2.59 -7.90 -0.61
CA SER A 129 -2.58 -6.92 0.47
C SER A 129 -3.57 -5.81 0.14
N TYR A 130 -4.18 -5.23 1.17
CA TYR A 130 -4.81 -3.91 0.99
C TYR A 130 -3.75 -2.87 0.66
N ILE A 131 -4.17 -1.81 -0.02
CA ILE A 131 -3.27 -0.74 -0.45
C ILE A 131 -3.12 0.26 0.69
N GLY A 132 -1.89 0.44 1.17
CA GLY A 132 -1.55 1.60 1.96
C GLY A 132 -2.21 1.67 3.34
N THR A 133 -2.59 2.87 3.74
CA THR A 133 -3.32 3.16 4.99
C THR A 133 -4.72 2.55 5.06
N TYR A 134 -5.25 1.98 3.96
CA TYR A 134 -6.53 1.26 4.00
C TYR A 134 -6.52 0.08 4.98
N VAL A 135 -5.34 -0.46 5.33
CA VAL A 135 -5.19 -1.50 6.36
C VAL A 135 -5.74 -1.05 7.74
N LEU A 136 -5.79 0.26 8.00
CA LEU A 136 -6.31 0.84 9.25
C LEU A 136 -7.83 0.72 9.38
N GLU A 137 -8.54 0.52 8.26
CA GLU A 137 -10.00 0.34 8.22
C GLU A 137 -10.42 -1.11 8.48
N ILE A 138 -9.45 -2.02 8.56
CA ILE A 138 -9.69 -3.45 8.72
C ILE A 138 -9.59 -3.83 10.20
N GLY A 139 -10.53 -4.64 10.71
CA GLY A 139 -10.54 -5.04 12.11
C GLY A 139 -9.32 -5.89 12.51
N ALA A 140 -8.93 -5.81 13.79
CA ALA A 140 -7.76 -6.53 14.33
C ALA A 140 -7.86 -8.06 14.22
N GLY A 141 -9.07 -8.62 14.16
CA GLY A 141 -9.29 -10.05 13.94
C GLY A 141 -9.22 -10.51 12.47
N GLN A 142 -8.92 -9.61 11.53
CA GLN A 142 -8.92 -9.88 10.09
C GLN A 142 -7.54 -9.66 9.47
N ARG A 143 -7.22 -10.47 8.46
CA ARG A 143 -6.02 -10.32 7.63
C ARG A 143 -6.07 -9.01 6.86
N THR A 144 -4.95 -8.31 6.80
CA THR A 144 -4.72 -7.18 5.88
C THR A 144 -3.81 -7.55 4.71
N MET A 145 -3.12 -8.67 4.84
CA MET A 145 -2.25 -9.27 3.84
C MET A 145 -2.36 -10.80 3.93
N ASN A 146 -2.27 -11.49 2.80
CA ASN A 146 -2.21 -12.93 2.73
C ASN A 146 -1.16 -13.41 1.73
N PHE A 147 -0.54 -14.55 2.04
CA PHE A 147 0.27 -15.31 1.10
C PHE A 147 -0.37 -16.66 0.80
N GLY A 148 -0.78 -16.85 -0.45
CA GLY A 148 -1.60 -17.99 -0.89
C GLY A 148 -0.81 -19.21 -1.36
N TRP A 149 0.51 -19.13 -1.39
CA TRP A 149 1.42 -20.20 -1.83
C TRP A 149 2.71 -20.18 -0.99
N ASP A 150 3.56 -21.19 -1.18
CA ASP A 150 4.80 -21.37 -0.42
C ASP A 150 5.88 -20.36 -0.86
N LEU A 151 6.17 -19.39 0.02
CA LEU A 151 7.18 -18.36 -0.20
C LEU A 151 8.64 -18.87 -0.16
N THR A 152 8.88 -20.10 0.28
CA THR A 152 10.24 -20.66 0.37
C THR A 152 10.75 -21.24 -0.96
N THR A 153 9.94 -21.14 -2.01
CA THR A 153 10.22 -21.69 -3.33
C THR A 153 10.03 -20.65 -4.42
N GLY A 154 10.68 -20.85 -5.57
CA GLY A 154 10.53 -19.97 -6.74
C GLY A 154 10.75 -18.49 -6.40
N ASP A 155 9.79 -17.66 -6.81
CA ASP A 155 9.83 -16.20 -6.68
C ASP A 155 9.13 -15.71 -5.38
N GLY A 156 9.19 -16.51 -4.31
CA GLY A 156 8.49 -16.20 -3.07
C GLY A 156 8.96 -14.92 -2.37
N LEU A 157 10.24 -14.56 -2.48
CA LEU A 157 10.73 -13.26 -2.00
C LEU A 157 10.13 -12.10 -2.80
N ASP A 158 10.03 -12.24 -4.12
CA ASP A 158 9.44 -11.21 -4.98
C ASP A 158 7.94 -11.07 -4.72
N THR A 159 7.25 -12.17 -4.43
CA THR A 159 5.85 -12.14 -3.96
C THR A 159 5.75 -11.32 -2.67
N ALA A 160 6.61 -11.59 -1.68
CA ALA A 160 6.60 -10.83 -0.42
C ALA A 160 6.91 -9.35 -0.63
N LEU A 161 7.88 -9.00 -1.48
CA LEU A 161 8.18 -7.62 -1.84
C LEU A 161 6.98 -6.92 -2.49
N HIS A 162 6.28 -7.62 -3.39
CA HIS A 162 5.10 -7.12 -4.09
C HIS A 162 3.93 -6.81 -3.12
N GLU A 163 3.57 -7.76 -2.26
CA GLU A 163 2.47 -7.55 -1.31
C GLU A 163 2.79 -6.46 -0.29
N ILE A 164 4.05 -6.37 0.17
CA ILE A 164 4.48 -5.25 1.01
C ILE A 164 4.42 -3.94 0.21
N GLY A 165 4.79 -3.93 -1.08
CA GLY A 165 4.64 -2.78 -1.97
C GLY A 165 3.20 -2.24 -1.99
N HIS A 166 2.19 -3.11 -2.03
CA HIS A 166 0.80 -2.70 -1.85
C HIS A 166 0.53 -2.07 -0.49
N THR A 167 0.98 -2.66 0.61
CA THR A 167 0.91 -2.05 1.96
C THR A 167 1.58 -0.67 2.01
N LEU A 168 2.59 -0.42 1.18
CA LEU A 168 3.26 0.89 1.05
C LEU A 168 2.53 1.87 0.12
N GLY A 169 1.39 1.49 -0.43
CA GLY A 169 0.55 2.34 -1.27
C GLY A 169 0.88 2.27 -2.77
N LEU A 170 1.57 1.22 -3.23
CA LEU A 170 1.86 1.02 -4.65
C LEU A 170 0.74 0.20 -5.32
N PRO A 171 0.12 0.69 -6.40
CA PRO A 171 -0.78 -0.10 -7.22
C PRO A 171 0.00 -0.97 -8.23
N HIS A 172 -0.69 -1.78 -9.02
CA HIS A 172 -0.06 -2.56 -10.08
C HIS A 172 0.46 -1.71 -11.24
N GLU A 173 1.68 -2.00 -11.68
CA GLU A 173 2.38 -1.22 -12.71
C GLU A 173 1.83 -1.48 -14.13
N HIS A 174 1.28 -2.67 -14.41
CA HIS A 174 0.62 -2.92 -15.71
C HIS A 174 -0.69 -2.14 -15.90
N GLN A 175 -1.26 -1.61 -14.81
CA GLN A 175 -2.44 -0.75 -14.83
C GLN A 175 -2.10 0.71 -15.06
N ASN A 176 -0.80 1.06 -15.04
CA ASN A 176 -0.30 2.37 -15.42
C ASN A 176 -0.77 2.73 -16.85
N PRO A 177 -1.48 3.86 -17.04
CA PRO A 177 -1.95 4.27 -18.37
C PRO A 177 -0.81 4.59 -19.34
N ASN A 178 0.37 4.95 -18.82
CA ASN A 178 1.56 5.21 -19.63
C ASN A 178 2.24 3.94 -20.13
N ALA A 179 1.80 2.75 -19.70
CA ALA A 179 2.32 1.48 -20.18
C ALA A 179 2.06 1.24 -21.68
N GLY A 180 1.01 1.88 -22.22
CA GLY A 180 0.57 1.67 -23.60
C GLY A 180 0.09 0.25 -23.88
N ILE A 181 -0.11 -0.56 -22.83
CA ILE A 181 -0.58 -1.95 -22.93
C ILE A 181 -2.01 -1.95 -23.47
N VAL A 182 -2.20 -2.61 -24.60
CA VAL A 182 -3.51 -2.99 -25.14
C VAL A 182 -3.65 -4.48 -25.00
N TRP A 183 -4.62 -4.92 -24.21
CA TRP A 183 -4.88 -6.33 -23.92
C TRP A 183 -5.64 -7.00 -25.07
N ASP A 184 -5.38 -8.29 -25.30
CA ASP A 184 -6.37 -9.19 -25.89
C ASP A 184 -7.28 -9.65 -24.75
N GLU A 185 -8.31 -8.87 -24.43
CA GLU A 185 -9.10 -9.06 -23.22
C GLU A 185 -9.73 -10.46 -23.13
N GLU A 186 -10.23 -11.02 -24.23
CA GLU A 186 -10.80 -12.37 -24.22
C GLU A 186 -9.75 -13.44 -23.97
N ALA A 187 -8.53 -13.27 -24.50
CA ALA A 187 -7.42 -14.16 -24.16
C ALA A 187 -7.03 -14.05 -22.69
N VAL A 188 -7.00 -12.84 -22.13
CA VAL A 188 -6.72 -12.60 -20.70
C VAL A 188 -7.80 -13.24 -19.81
N TYR A 189 -9.08 -13.01 -20.10
CA TYR A 189 -10.18 -13.63 -19.36
C TYR A 189 -10.13 -15.16 -19.43
N ALA A 190 -9.88 -15.73 -20.62
CA ALA A 190 -9.78 -17.17 -20.78
C ALA A 190 -8.58 -17.76 -20.02
N ALA A 191 -7.43 -17.09 -20.06
CA ALA A 191 -6.22 -17.53 -19.35
C ALA A 191 -6.40 -17.50 -17.83
N LEU A 192 -7.02 -16.45 -17.29
CA LEU A 192 -7.15 -16.26 -15.84
C LEU A 192 -8.35 -16.98 -15.23
N ALA A 193 -9.35 -17.36 -16.04
CA ALA A 193 -10.39 -18.29 -15.63
C ALA A 193 -9.88 -19.73 -15.42
N ALA A 194 -8.69 -20.06 -15.94
CA ALA A 194 -8.06 -21.37 -15.74
C ALA A 194 -7.23 -21.40 -14.44
N PRO A 195 -6.92 -22.61 -13.90
CA PRO A 195 -5.94 -22.74 -12.83
C PRO A 195 -4.58 -22.14 -13.19
N PRO A 196 -3.83 -21.59 -12.20
CA PRO A 196 -4.13 -21.63 -10.76
C PRO A 196 -5.11 -20.56 -10.28
N ASN A 197 -5.40 -19.53 -11.08
CA ASN A 197 -6.15 -18.34 -10.62
C ASN A 197 -7.66 -18.60 -10.49
N ASN A 198 -8.27 -19.25 -11.48
CA ASN A 198 -9.71 -19.55 -11.51
C ASN A 198 -10.60 -18.30 -11.31
N TRP A 199 -10.17 -17.16 -11.84
CA TRP A 199 -10.81 -15.87 -11.61
C TRP A 199 -12.08 -15.67 -12.42
N SER A 200 -12.99 -14.90 -11.83
CA SER A 200 -14.11 -14.33 -12.56
C SER A 200 -13.63 -13.27 -13.56
N ARG A 201 -14.51 -12.88 -14.50
CA ARG A 201 -14.23 -11.73 -15.38
C ARG A 201 -14.08 -10.44 -14.59
N ASP A 202 -14.88 -10.22 -13.55
CA ASP A 202 -14.83 -8.99 -12.75
C ASP A 202 -13.51 -8.89 -11.97
N THR A 203 -13.07 -9.99 -11.36
CA THR A 203 -11.74 -10.10 -10.70
C THR A 203 -10.62 -9.83 -11.70
N THR A 204 -10.66 -10.48 -12.87
CA THR A 204 -9.68 -10.26 -13.94
C THR A 204 -9.67 -8.81 -14.42
N TYR A 205 -10.84 -8.21 -14.59
CA TYR A 205 -10.94 -6.82 -15.02
C TYR A 205 -10.30 -5.89 -14.00
N TYR A 206 -10.61 -6.09 -12.72
CA TYR A 206 -10.11 -5.26 -11.63
C TYR A 206 -8.60 -5.39 -11.43
N ASN A 207 -8.05 -6.60 -11.44
CA ASN A 207 -6.64 -6.82 -11.14
C ASN A 207 -5.74 -6.60 -12.36
N ILE A 208 -6.23 -6.81 -13.59
CA ILE A 208 -5.38 -6.85 -14.80
C ILE A 208 -5.76 -5.82 -15.85
N ILE A 209 -7.03 -5.79 -16.28
CA ILE A 209 -7.42 -5.08 -17.50
C ILE A 209 -7.62 -3.58 -17.24
N ARG A 210 -8.29 -3.21 -16.14
CA ARG A 210 -8.58 -1.81 -15.85
C ARG A 210 -7.29 -1.00 -15.76
N LYS A 211 -7.36 0.23 -16.24
CA LYS A 211 -6.28 1.21 -16.09
C LYS A 211 -6.58 2.08 -14.89
N LEU A 212 -5.52 2.49 -14.21
CA LEU A 212 -5.58 3.55 -13.21
C LEU A 212 -5.92 4.86 -13.93
N ASP A 213 -6.58 5.77 -13.23
CA ASP A 213 -6.84 7.09 -13.78
C ASP A 213 -5.49 7.77 -14.06
N PRO A 214 -5.24 8.31 -15.26
CA PRO A 214 -3.98 8.99 -15.60
C PRO A 214 -3.60 10.11 -14.64
N ASN A 215 -4.58 10.73 -13.99
CA ASN A 215 -4.33 11.78 -13.01
C ASN A 215 -3.85 11.18 -11.67
N THR A 216 -4.13 9.89 -11.42
CA THR A 216 -3.76 9.18 -10.17
C THR A 216 -2.40 8.47 -10.24
N VAL A 217 -1.74 8.56 -11.39
CA VAL A 217 -0.40 8.04 -11.61
C VAL A 217 0.49 9.23 -11.89
N ASP A 218 1.39 9.55 -10.95
CA ASP A 218 2.22 10.76 -11.01
C ASP A 218 3.21 10.71 -12.18
N GLY A 219 2.79 11.16 -13.36
CA GLY A 219 3.65 11.45 -14.53
C GLY A 219 4.59 10.33 -14.98
N SER A 220 4.36 9.09 -14.56
CA SER A 220 5.44 8.11 -14.50
C SER A 220 5.82 7.61 -15.88
N ALA A 221 7.13 7.37 -16.05
CA ALA A 221 7.53 6.40 -17.04
C ALA A 221 7.09 5.02 -16.53
N TRP A 222 6.32 4.30 -17.33
CA TRP A 222 6.00 2.91 -17.04
C TRP A 222 7.27 2.06 -16.96
N ASP A 223 7.37 1.24 -15.91
CA ASP A 223 8.50 0.32 -15.71
C ASP A 223 8.10 -1.15 -15.92
N PRO A 224 8.54 -1.80 -17.01
CA PRO A 224 8.28 -3.21 -17.25
C PRO A 224 9.01 -4.16 -16.30
N ASP A 225 10.04 -3.68 -15.58
CA ASP A 225 10.83 -4.47 -14.63
C ASP A 225 10.43 -4.20 -13.17
N SER A 226 9.42 -3.35 -12.91
CA SER A 226 8.95 -3.04 -11.55
C SER A 226 8.50 -4.29 -10.81
N ILE A 227 8.76 -4.34 -9.51
CA ILE A 227 8.23 -5.37 -8.62
C ILE A 227 6.70 -5.42 -8.64
N MET A 228 6.04 -4.28 -8.93
CA MET A 228 4.59 -4.16 -9.02
C MET A 228 4.01 -4.57 -10.38
N HIS A 229 4.87 -4.99 -11.32
CA HIS A 229 4.44 -5.48 -12.63
C HIS A 229 4.34 -7.00 -12.63
N TYR A 230 3.25 -7.55 -13.17
CA TYR A 230 3.17 -9.00 -13.33
C TYR A 230 3.85 -9.54 -14.59
N PRO A 231 4.33 -10.80 -14.58
CA PRO A 231 4.67 -11.49 -15.81
C PRO A 231 3.40 -11.83 -16.61
N PHE A 232 3.42 -11.61 -17.93
CA PHE A 232 2.35 -12.02 -18.83
C PHE A 232 2.90 -12.87 -19.97
N GLY A 233 2.24 -14.01 -20.23
CA GLY A 233 2.62 -14.92 -21.31
C GLY A 233 2.34 -14.37 -22.72
N PRO A 234 2.81 -15.07 -23.77
CA PRO A 234 2.54 -14.72 -25.16
C PRO A 234 1.03 -14.73 -25.47
N GLY A 235 0.61 -13.86 -26.38
CA GLY A 235 -0.78 -13.81 -26.85
C GLY A 235 -1.76 -13.04 -25.96
N LEU A 236 -1.34 -12.57 -24.78
CA LEU A 236 -2.18 -11.75 -23.89
C LEU A 236 -2.14 -10.25 -24.25
N ILE A 237 -1.02 -9.79 -24.81
CA ILE A 237 -0.76 -8.37 -25.08
C ILE A 237 -0.75 -8.12 -26.59
N LEU A 238 -1.62 -7.22 -27.06
CA LEU A 238 -1.67 -6.77 -28.46
C LEU A 238 -0.68 -5.64 -28.75
N LYS A 239 -0.43 -4.75 -27.79
CA LYS A 239 0.52 -3.62 -27.89
C LYS A 239 1.14 -3.28 -26.52
N PRO A 240 2.31 -2.62 -26.49
CA PRO A 240 3.17 -2.30 -27.64
C PRO A 240 3.88 -3.55 -28.18
N ASP A 241 4.04 -3.64 -29.50
CA ASP A 241 4.33 -4.89 -30.24
C ASP A 241 5.53 -5.72 -29.74
N LYS A 242 6.50 -5.10 -29.04
CA LYS A 242 7.62 -5.79 -28.38
C LYS A 242 7.16 -6.83 -27.34
N TYR A 243 5.99 -6.68 -26.72
CA TYR A 243 5.48 -7.56 -25.68
C TYR A 243 4.42 -8.57 -26.15
N LYS A 244 4.20 -8.70 -27.47
CA LYS A 244 3.29 -9.73 -28.01
C LYS A 244 3.70 -11.16 -27.65
N LYS A 245 5.00 -11.37 -27.41
CA LYS A 245 5.56 -12.65 -26.97
C LYS A 245 5.57 -12.83 -25.45
N GLY A 246 4.99 -11.89 -24.72
CA GLY A 246 5.01 -11.84 -23.27
C GLY A 246 5.99 -10.81 -22.71
N ILE A 247 5.90 -10.62 -21.41
CA ILE A 247 6.73 -9.76 -20.58
C ILE A 247 7.01 -10.52 -19.28
N SER A 248 8.25 -10.46 -18.83
CA SER A 248 8.68 -11.10 -17.58
C SER A 248 9.64 -10.13 -16.88
N PRO A 249 9.22 -9.50 -15.78
CA PRO A 249 10.09 -8.66 -14.97
C PRO A 249 11.32 -9.44 -14.50
N LYS A 250 12.41 -8.72 -14.21
CA LYS A 250 13.69 -9.33 -13.77
C LYS A 250 13.66 -9.91 -12.35
N GLY A 251 12.67 -9.53 -11.55
CA GLY A 251 12.61 -9.83 -10.11
C GLY A 251 13.40 -8.83 -9.26
N GLY A 252 13.06 -8.75 -7.97
CA GLY A 252 13.54 -7.73 -7.05
C GLY A 252 13.02 -6.32 -7.36
N LEU A 253 13.43 -5.35 -6.54
CA LEU A 253 13.10 -3.93 -6.74
C LEU A 253 13.88 -3.34 -7.91
N SER A 254 13.19 -2.68 -8.83
CA SER A 254 13.83 -1.95 -9.91
C SER A 254 14.44 -0.63 -9.43
N ASP A 255 15.31 -0.02 -10.25
CA ASP A 255 15.83 1.32 -9.97
C ASP A 255 14.71 2.37 -9.87
N LEU A 256 13.62 2.20 -10.63
CA LEU A 256 12.49 3.13 -10.59
C LEU A 256 11.64 2.91 -9.34
N ASP A 257 11.41 1.66 -8.91
CA ASP A 257 10.74 1.35 -7.65
C ASP A 257 11.43 2.06 -6.48
N ILE A 258 12.76 1.97 -6.42
CA ILE A 258 13.57 2.60 -5.37
C ILE A 258 13.47 4.13 -5.43
N GLN A 259 13.52 4.73 -6.62
CA GLN A 259 13.39 6.19 -6.79
C GLN A 259 12.01 6.69 -6.39
N TRP A 260 10.96 5.97 -6.76
CA TRP A 260 9.57 6.29 -6.43
C TRP A 260 9.34 6.24 -4.93
N MET A 261 9.85 5.20 -4.27
CA MET A 261 9.75 5.08 -2.83
C MET A 261 10.53 6.16 -2.08
N LYS A 262 11.70 6.58 -2.57
CA LYS A 262 12.43 7.73 -1.99
C LYS A 262 11.76 9.08 -2.25
N THR A 263 10.98 9.18 -3.32
CA THR A 263 10.20 10.39 -3.62
C THR A 263 8.99 10.51 -2.70
N PHE A 264 8.24 9.42 -2.51
CA PHE A 264 7.06 9.43 -1.64
C PHE A 264 7.42 9.37 -0.16
N TYR A 265 8.50 8.69 0.19
CA TYR A 265 8.96 8.50 1.55
C TYR A 265 10.43 8.89 1.68
N PRO A 266 10.78 10.18 1.48
CA PRO A 266 12.15 10.64 1.70
C PRO A 266 12.60 10.33 3.13
N PRO A 267 13.91 10.06 3.36
CA PRO A 267 14.46 9.89 4.70
C PRO A 267 14.00 11.03 5.61
N LEU A 268 13.58 10.71 6.83
CA LEU A 268 13.13 11.72 7.78
C LEU A 268 14.33 12.34 8.49
N GLU A 269 14.66 13.58 8.13
CA GLU A 269 15.49 14.45 8.97
C GLU A 269 14.56 15.11 10.01
N GLU A 270 14.47 14.51 11.20
CA GLU A 270 13.45 14.88 12.18
C GLU A 270 13.78 16.22 12.88
N GLU A 271 13.26 17.32 12.32
CA GLU A 271 13.15 18.60 13.02
C GLU A 271 11.74 18.73 13.61
N LEU A 272 11.61 18.53 14.94
CA LEU A 272 10.35 18.74 15.66
C LEU A 272 10.28 20.16 16.22
N GLU A 273 9.33 20.93 15.74
CA GLU A 273 8.99 22.23 16.33
C GLU A 273 7.83 22.07 17.33
N GLU A 274 7.79 22.84 18.43
CA GLU A 274 6.62 22.80 19.33
C GLU A 274 5.41 23.46 18.67
N LEU A 275 4.26 22.76 18.62
CA LEU A 275 2.98 23.39 18.24
C LEU A 275 2.34 24.05 19.45
N GLU A 276 2.55 25.36 19.56
CA GLU A 276 2.06 26.15 20.70
C GLU A 276 0.54 26.37 20.66
N LEU A 277 -0.06 26.42 21.85
CA LEU A 277 -1.50 26.68 22.01
C LEU A 277 -1.88 28.09 21.56
N PHE A 278 -2.96 28.19 20.78
CA PHE A 278 -3.51 29.43 20.23
C PHE A 278 -2.54 30.22 19.35
N MET A 279 -1.49 29.57 18.83
CA MET A 279 -0.55 30.20 17.90
C MET A 279 -0.70 29.55 16.52
N ALA A 280 -1.20 30.33 15.55
CA ALA A 280 -1.27 29.88 14.17
C ALA A 280 0.12 29.90 13.54
N LYS A 281 0.55 28.77 12.97
CA LYS A 281 1.80 28.65 12.22
C LYS A 281 1.50 28.58 10.74
N ARG A 282 2.08 29.50 9.96
CA ARG A 282 2.00 29.47 8.50
C ARG A 282 2.98 28.45 7.96
N LEU A 283 2.57 27.72 6.94
CA LEU A 283 3.34 26.64 6.34
C LEU A 283 3.75 27.04 4.92
N PHE A 284 5.02 26.80 4.60
CA PHE A 284 5.64 27.10 3.31
C PHE A 284 6.23 25.82 2.71
N ILE A 285 5.36 24.83 2.48
CA ILE A 285 5.72 23.51 1.96
C ILE A 285 5.06 23.26 0.59
N GLN A 286 5.66 22.39 -0.23
CA GLN A 286 5.14 21.95 -1.53
C GLN A 286 4.28 20.68 -1.40
N PRO A 287 3.45 20.33 -2.39
CA PRO A 287 2.80 19.01 -2.42
C PRO A 287 3.82 17.87 -2.27
N GLY A 288 3.52 16.91 -1.39
CA GLY A 288 4.41 15.80 -1.02
C GLY A 288 5.25 16.06 0.23
N ASP A 289 5.58 17.33 0.51
CA ASP A 289 6.33 17.73 1.69
C ASP A 289 5.49 17.57 2.97
N GLN A 290 6.20 17.51 4.10
CA GLN A 290 5.62 17.33 5.42
C GLN A 290 6.28 18.28 6.43
N VAL A 291 5.50 18.73 7.41
CA VAL A 291 6.00 19.36 8.63
C VAL A 291 5.66 18.51 9.85
N ASN A 292 6.54 18.56 10.85
CA ASN A 292 6.45 17.75 12.06
C ASN A 292 6.40 18.66 13.29
N TYR A 293 5.47 18.38 14.18
CA TYR A 293 5.28 19.12 15.41
C TYR A 293 5.32 18.20 16.61
N VAL A 294 6.00 18.63 17.68
CA VAL A 294 5.84 18.04 19.00
C VAL A 294 4.74 18.77 19.77
N ILE A 295 3.90 18.02 20.47
CA ILE A 295 2.87 18.55 21.36
C ILE A 295 3.08 17.99 22.76
N GLN A 296 3.24 18.89 23.73
CA GLN A 296 3.37 18.56 25.15
C GLN A 296 2.22 19.24 25.92
N PRO A 297 1.06 18.57 26.06
CA PRO A 297 -0.13 19.17 26.67
C PRO A 297 0.12 19.57 28.13
N LYS A 298 -0.17 20.82 28.44
CA LYS A 298 -0.08 21.37 29.81
C LYS A 298 -1.28 20.98 30.69
N ALA A 299 -2.37 20.49 30.09
CA ALA A 299 -3.58 20.03 30.76
C ALA A 299 -4.21 18.83 30.02
N THR A 300 -4.86 17.92 30.75
CA THR A 300 -5.61 16.82 30.13
C THR A 300 -6.99 17.32 29.71
N ARG A 301 -7.22 17.44 28.40
CA ARG A 301 -8.50 17.87 27.82
C ARG A 301 -8.58 17.50 26.34
N TYR A 302 -9.73 17.72 25.73
CA TYR A 302 -9.82 17.75 24.28
C TYR A 302 -9.13 19.00 23.76
N TYR A 303 -8.32 18.80 22.73
CA TYR A 303 -7.70 19.84 21.92
C TYR A 303 -8.24 19.71 20.50
N ASP A 304 -8.44 20.85 19.87
CA ASP A 304 -8.75 20.93 18.45
C ASP A 304 -7.47 21.33 17.72
N ILE A 305 -7.06 20.53 16.76
CA ILE A 305 -5.91 20.77 15.88
C ILE A 305 -6.46 20.86 14.47
N ARG A 306 -6.29 22.01 13.82
CA ARG A 306 -6.86 22.23 12.51
C ARG A 306 -5.90 22.92 11.59
N THR A 307 -6.01 22.58 10.32
CA THR A 307 -5.41 23.35 9.25
C THR A 307 -6.39 24.39 8.70
N PHE A 308 -5.86 25.43 8.06
CA PHE A 308 -6.63 26.54 7.52
C PHE A 308 -6.05 26.94 6.17
N GLY A 309 -6.92 27.15 5.19
CA GLY A 309 -6.50 27.58 3.87
C GLY A 309 -7.35 26.95 2.77
N THR A 310 -6.78 26.93 1.57
CA THR A 310 -7.34 26.33 0.35
C THR A 310 -6.48 25.15 -0.13
N SER A 311 -5.80 24.49 0.81
CA SER A 311 -4.84 23.41 0.58
C SER A 311 -5.36 22.13 1.20
N ASP A 312 -5.25 21.02 0.47
CA ASP A 312 -5.62 19.70 0.98
C ASP A 312 -4.44 19.10 1.74
N THR A 313 -4.70 18.73 2.99
CA THR A 313 -3.67 18.19 3.87
C THR A 313 -4.20 17.03 4.67
N ILE A 314 -3.34 16.07 4.94
CA ILE A 314 -3.58 15.11 6.00
C ILE A 314 -2.89 15.56 7.28
N LEU A 315 -3.61 15.47 8.38
CA LEU A 315 -3.06 15.48 9.73
C LEU A 315 -2.99 14.06 10.25
N VAL A 316 -1.87 13.68 10.84
CA VAL A 316 -1.72 12.40 11.53
C VAL A 316 -1.12 12.65 12.90
N LEU A 317 -1.80 12.16 13.93
CA LEU A 317 -1.39 12.28 15.31
C LEU A 317 -0.85 10.95 15.82
N PHE A 318 0.37 11.00 16.34
CA PHE A 318 1.05 9.92 17.02
C PHE A 318 1.20 10.25 18.50
N GLU A 319 1.16 9.23 19.34
CA GLU A 319 1.59 9.29 20.73
C GLU A 319 2.96 8.65 20.87
N ASP A 320 3.86 9.30 21.60
CA ASP A 320 5.17 8.76 21.94
C ASP A 320 5.04 7.91 23.21
N GLU A 321 5.13 6.60 23.04
CA GLU A 321 5.10 5.59 24.09
C GLU A 321 6.52 5.04 24.25
N ASP A 322 7.25 5.61 25.21
CA ASP A 322 8.63 5.21 25.54
C ASP A 322 9.63 5.27 24.36
N GLY A 323 9.45 6.23 23.46
CA GLY A 323 10.28 6.44 22.26
C GLY A 323 9.71 5.82 21.00
N GLU A 324 8.62 5.08 21.08
CA GLU A 324 7.92 4.47 19.96
C GLU A 324 6.68 5.32 19.58
N LEU A 325 6.52 5.64 18.30
CA LEU A 325 5.39 6.45 17.84
C LEU A 325 4.21 5.56 17.46
N ARG A 326 3.16 5.57 18.29
CA ARG A 326 1.93 4.83 18.06
C ARG A 326 0.87 5.71 17.42
N TYR A 327 0.27 5.24 16.33
CA TYR A 327 -0.84 5.93 15.67
C TYR A 327 -2.00 6.15 16.63
N ARG A 328 -2.66 7.32 16.54
CA ARG A 328 -3.87 7.63 17.31
C ARG A 328 -5.06 7.99 16.44
N THR A 329 -4.86 8.88 15.48
CA THR A 329 -5.91 9.32 14.56
C THR A 329 -5.30 10.10 13.40
N ALA A 330 -6.02 10.16 12.29
CA ALA A 330 -5.75 11.04 11.18
C ALA A 330 -7.03 11.73 10.71
N ASP A 331 -6.88 12.83 9.96
CA ASP A 331 -7.97 13.44 9.21
C ASP A 331 -7.43 14.18 7.98
N ASP A 332 -8.20 14.18 6.88
CA ASP A 332 -7.84 14.76 5.59
C ASP A 332 -8.83 15.82 5.07
N ASP A 333 -9.85 16.18 5.88
CA ASP A 333 -11.04 16.98 5.51
C ASP A 333 -12.03 16.29 4.55
N SER A 334 -11.61 15.17 3.99
CA SER A 334 -12.31 14.33 3.04
C SER A 334 -12.76 14.97 1.74
N ALA A 335 -11.91 15.86 1.20
CA ALA A 335 -12.20 16.71 0.04
C ALA A 335 -13.40 17.64 0.26
N GLN A 336 -13.80 17.85 1.52
CA GLN A 336 -14.79 18.84 1.88
C GLN A 336 -14.05 20.16 2.08
N GLU A 337 -14.67 21.33 1.90
CA GLU A 337 -13.98 22.63 2.03
C GLU A 337 -13.58 22.98 3.49
N TYR A 338 -13.38 21.99 4.37
CA TYR A 338 -13.28 22.17 5.80
C TYR A 338 -11.86 22.21 6.35
N ASN A 339 -10.84 21.84 5.58
CA ASN A 339 -9.46 21.62 6.06
C ASN A 339 -9.37 20.56 7.17
N ALA A 340 -8.26 19.82 7.23
CA ALA A 340 -8.12 18.70 8.16
C ALA A 340 -8.25 19.15 9.62
N HIS A 341 -9.02 18.39 10.40
CA HIS A 341 -9.39 18.67 11.77
C HIS A 341 -9.32 17.42 12.64
N ILE A 342 -8.36 17.41 13.57
CA ILE A 342 -8.28 16.42 14.63
C ILE A 342 -8.86 17.02 15.92
N ARG A 343 -9.86 16.35 16.49
CA ARG A 343 -10.30 16.60 17.86
C ARG A 343 -9.94 15.42 18.74
N TYR A 344 -8.90 15.57 19.55
CA TYR A 344 -8.34 14.47 20.33
C TYR A 344 -8.10 14.84 21.80
N LYS A 345 -8.27 13.88 22.71
CA LYS A 345 -8.04 14.09 24.15
C LYS A 345 -6.58 13.83 24.48
N LEU A 346 -5.77 14.89 24.50
CA LEU A 346 -4.37 14.81 24.89
C LEU A 346 -4.24 14.74 26.41
N VAL A 347 -3.31 13.92 26.90
CA VAL A 347 -3.09 13.68 28.34
C VAL A 347 -1.86 14.42 28.82
N LYS A 348 -2.01 15.23 29.88
CA LYS A 348 -0.91 15.99 30.48
C LYS A 348 0.25 15.06 30.85
N GLY A 349 1.47 15.48 30.47
CA GLY A 349 2.71 14.75 30.77
C GLY A 349 3.06 13.67 29.75
N ARG A 350 2.19 13.40 28.78
CA ARG A 350 2.51 12.59 27.61
C ARG A 350 3.06 13.47 26.49
N LYS A 351 3.74 12.85 25.52
CA LYS A 351 4.29 13.53 24.34
C LYS A 351 3.56 13.00 23.10
N TYR A 352 3.25 13.89 22.19
CA TYR A 352 2.61 13.56 20.93
C TYR A 352 3.41 14.17 19.78
N VAL A 353 3.38 13.52 18.63
CA VAL A 353 3.94 14.03 17.39
C VAL A 353 2.81 14.17 16.39
N LEU A 354 2.62 15.40 15.90
CA LEU A 354 1.66 15.70 14.84
C LEU A 354 2.41 15.90 13.54
N ARG A 355 1.98 15.21 12.50
CA ARG A 355 2.52 15.34 11.15
C ARG A 355 1.45 15.92 10.25
N ALA A 356 1.84 16.92 9.47
CA ALA A 356 0.99 17.51 8.46
C ALA A 356 1.67 17.39 7.11
N ARG A 357 1.06 16.63 6.19
CA ARG A 357 1.55 16.46 4.82
C ARG A 357 0.61 17.17 3.85
N LEU A 358 1.18 17.89 2.90
CA LEU A 358 0.43 18.62 1.88
C LEU A 358 0.19 17.70 0.67
N TYR A 359 -1.07 17.50 0.29
CA TYR A 359 -1.44 16.72 -0.89
C TYR A 359 -1.65 17.61 -2.11
N TYR A 360 -2.28 18.76 -1.93
CA TYR A 360 -2.56 19.69 -3.02
C TYR A 360 -2.54 21.14 -2.54
N GLN A 361 -2.11 22.03 -3.42
CA GLN A 361 -2.08 23.47 -3.16
C GLN A 361 -2.59 24.24 -4.36
N ASN A 362 -3.65 25.02 -4.16
CA ASN A 362 -4.20 25.92 -5.17
C ASN A 362 -3.35 27.21 -5.29
N LEU A 363 -2.90 27.78 -4.15
CA LEU A 363 -2.06 28.97 -4.09
C LEU A 363 -0.98 28.85 -3.00
N THR A 364 0.28 29.11 -3.35
CA THR A 364 1.41 29.02 -2.41
C THR A 364 1.30 30.00 -1.25
N GLY A 365 1.47 29.50 -0.02
CA GLY A 365 1.61 30.31 1.20
C GLY A 365 0.32 30.77 1.87
N GLN A 366 -0.85 30.25 1.47
CA GLN A 366 -2.15 30.48 2.14
C GLN A 366 -2.58 29.31 3.02
N PHE A 367 -1.63 28.69 3.72
CA PHE A 367 -1.89 27.54 4.56
C PHE A 367 -1.29 27.71 5.96
N ALA A 368 -2.06 27.38 6.98
CA ALA A 368 -1.64 27.46 8.37
C ALA A 368 -2.21 26.32 9.22
N ILE A 369 -1.58 26.06 10.36
CA ILE A 369 -2.02 25.08 11.35
C ILE A 369 -2.11 25.74 12.73
N MET A 370 -3.08 25.34 13.54
CA MET A 370 -3.22 25.81 14.92
C MET A 370 -3.83 24.73 15.80
N MET A 371 -3.45 24.76 17.09
CA MET A 371 -4.09 23.98 18.15
C MET A 371 -4.71 24.91 19.20
N TRP A 372 -5.90 24.58 19.75
CA TRP A 372 -6.55 25.36 20.82
C TRP A 372 -7.23 24.53 21.92
#